data_AF-A0A9X6FH27-F1
#
_entry.id   AF-A0A9X6FH27-F1
#
_cell.length_a   1.000
_cell.length_b   1.000
_cell.length_c   1.000
_cell.angle_alpha   90.00
_cell.angle_beta   90.00
_cell.angle_gamma   90.00
#
_symmetry.space_group_name_H-M   'P 1'
#
loop_
_entity.id
_entity.type
_entity.pdbx_description
1 polymer ?
#
loop_
_entity_poly.entity_id
_entity_poly.type
_entity_poly.pdbx_seq_one_letter_code
_entity_poly.pdbx_strand_id
1 'polypeptide(L)'
;MKKKRYMKKRKKMNLYYVTNGYTGYSQIHVYVIAENHERAEELASRRFREDARNKDYDEVLARHKKIGWPTDHLQEYRYDENYWTDLDVYCEAEDVSQEFVSDVND
;
A
#
# COMPACT_ATOMS: atom_id res chain seq x y z
N MET A 1 -46.13 -10.88 6.32
CA MET A 1 -45.28 -10.50 5.16
C MET A 1 -43.82 -10.75 5.50
N LYS A 2 -43.15 -11.71 4.83
CA LYS A 2 -41.70 -11.94 5.02
C LYS A 2 -40.92 -10.81 4.35
N LYS A 3 -40.22 -9.98 5.13
CA LYS A 3 -39.31 -8.95 4.61
C LYS A 3 -38.22 -9.63 3.79
N LYS A 4 -38.18 -9.40 2.48
CA LYS A 4 -37.05 -9.83 1.62
C LYS A 4 -35.81 -9.06 2.09
N ARG A 5 -34.88 -9.74 2.75
CA ARG A 5 -33.54 -9.22 3.02
C ARG A 5 -32.83 -9.12 1.67
N TYR A 6 -32.63 -7.90 1.17
CA TYR A 6 -31.76 -7.65 0.04
C TYR A 6 -30.33 -7.98 0.50
N MET A 7 -29.81 -9.16 0.11
CA MET A 7 -28.40 -9.45 0.30
C MET A 7 -27.63 -8.62 -0.74
N LYS A 8 -26.90 -7.61 -0.27
CA LYS A 8 -25.97 -6.86 -1.11
C LYS A 8 -24.97 -7.89 -1.65
N LYS A 9 -24.98 -8.12 -2.97
CA LYS A 9 -24.04 -9.06 -3.62
C LYS A 9 -22.63 -8.62 -3.23
N ARG A 10 -21.91 -9.48 -2.49
CA ARG A 10 -20.53 -9.20 -2.11
C ARG A 10 -19.75 -9.06 -3.42
N LYS A 11 -18.97 -7.99 -3.55
CA LYS A 11 -18.06 -7.84 -4.68
C LYS A 11 -17.03 -8.97 -4.60
N LYS A 12 -16.73 -9.61 -5.74
CA LYS A 12 -15.65 -10.61 -5.83
C LYS A 12 -14.36 -9.88 -5.47
N MET A 13 -13.58 -10.48 -4.58
CA MET A 13 -12.30 -9.94 -4.14
C MET A 13 -11.22 -10.96 -4.49
N ASN A 14 -10.06 -10.48 -4.91
CA ASN A 14 -8.90 -11.27 -5.26
C ASN A 14 -7.72 -10.87 -4.38
N LEU A 15 -6.77 -11.78 -4.21
CA LEU A 15 -5.49 -11.52 -3.56
C LEU A 15 -4.50 -11.03 -4.62
N TYR A 16 -3.90 -9.88 -4.38
CA TYR A 16 -2.87 -9.29 -5.22
C TYR A 16 -1.55 -9.23 -4.47
N TYR A 17 -0.46 -9.57 -5.15
CA TYR A 17 0.91 -9.33 -4.74
C TYR A 17 1.39 -8.06 -5.44
N VAL A 18 1.82 -7.06 -4.68
CA VAL A 18 2.25 -5.76 -5.24
C VAL A 18 3.68 -5.46 -4.80
N THR A 19 4.56 -5.18 -5.75
CA THR A 19 5.93 -4.73 -5.50
C THR A 19 6.11 -3.30 -6.00
N ASN A 20 7.14 -2.62 -5.51
CA ASN A 20 7.48 -1.26 -5.95
C ASN A 20 8.80 -1.19 -6.73
N GLY A 21 9.30 -2.32 -7.23
CA GLY A 21 10.58 -2.39 -7.94
C GLY A 21 11.84 -2.20 -7.07
N TYR A 22 11.70 -1.81 -5.79
CA TYR A 22 12.81 -1.66 -4.86
C TYR A 22 13.16 -2.98 -4.19
N THR A 23 14.46 -3.29 -4.16
CA THR A 23 15.01 -4.47 -3.48
C THR A 23 15.95 -4.03 -2.36
N GLY A 24 15.60 -4.36 -1.12
CA GLY A 24 16.50 -4.24 0.04
C GLY A 24 17.29 -5.53 0.24
N TYR A 25 17.35 -6.02 1.49
CA TYR A 25 17.77 -7.40 1.78
C TYR A 25 16.81 -8.46 1.19
N SER A 26 15.59 -8.05 0.84
CA SER A 26 14.57 -8.82 0.14
C SER A 26 13.74 -7.88 -0.75
N GLN A 27 12.90 -8.45 -1.63
CA GLN A 27 11.91 -7.67 -2.38
C GLN A 27 10.93 -6.96 -1.43
N ILE A 28 10.70 -5.67 -1.68
CA ILE A 28 9.70 -4.89 -0.97
C ILE A 28 8.34 -5.11 -1.65
N HIS A 29 7.42 -5.70 -0.90
CA HIS A 29 6.11 -6.05 -1.41
C HIS A 29 5.01 -5.95 -0.34
N VAL A 30 3.77 -5.89 -0.78
CA VAL A 30 2.57 -6.00 0.06
C VAL A 30 1.55 -6.90 -0.60
N TYR A 31 0.80 -7.65 0.21
CA TYR A 31 -0.40 -8.35 -0.25
C TYR A 31 -1.63 -7.48 -0.05
N VAL A 32 -2.49 -7.42 -1.06
CA VAL A 32 -3.71 -6.62 -1.05
C VAL A 32 -4.90 -7.47 -1.46
N ILE A 33 -5.97 -7.43 -0.65
CA ILE A 33 -7.26 -7.98 -1.04
C ILE A 33 -8.10 -6.86 -1.63
N ALA A 34 -8.38 -6.93 -2.94
CA ALA A 34 -9.10 -5.89 -3.66
C ALA A 34 -10.07 -6.46 -4.70
N GLU A 35 -10.97 -5.61 -5.19
CA GLU A 35 -11.95 -5.99 -6.21
C GLU A 35 -11.35 -6.13 -7.61
N ASN A 36 -10.29 -5.37 -7.88
CA ASN A 36 -9.60 -5.31 -9.16
C ASN A 36 -8.16 -4.81 -8.96
N HIS A 37 -7.41 -4.83 -10.06
CA HIS A 37 -6.02 -4.42 -10.14
C HIS A 37 -5.82 -2.95 -9.73
N GLU A 38 -6.59 -2.01 -10.30
CA GLU A 38 -6.52 -0.58 -9.97
C GLU A 38 -6.69 -0.30 -8.46
N ARG A 39 -7.64 -0.98 -7.82
CA ARG A 39 -7.89 -0.81 -6.39
C ARG A 39 -6.76 -1.42 -5.55
N ALA A 40 -6.15 -2.50 -6.01
CA ALA A 40 -4.99 -3.09 -5.36
C ALA A 40 -3.79 -2.14 -5.40
N GLU A 41 -3.53 -1.55 -6.57
CA GLU A 41 -2.48 -0.56 -6.79
C GLU A 41 -2.66 0.67 -5.90
N GLU A 42 -3.87 1.26 -5.85
CA GLU A 42 -4.14 2.43 -5.00
C GLU A 42 -3.88 2.15 -3.52
N LEU A 43 -4.33 0.98 -3.04
CA LEU A 43 -4.13 0.57 -1.65
C LEU A 43 -2.65 0.31 -1.34
N ALA A 44 -1.92 -0.34 -2.25
CA ALA A 44 -0.49 -0.59 -2.11
C ALA A 44 0.32 0.71 -2.14
N SER A 45 0.03 1.60 -3.09
CA SER A 45 0.65 2.94 -3.20
C SER A 45 0.52 3.72 -1.90
N ARG A 46 -0.68 3.79 -1.34
CA ARG A 46 -0.90 4.43 -0.04
C ARG A 46 -0.05 3.80 1.06
N ARG A 47 0.04 2.47 1.08
CA ARG A 47 0.80 1.76 2.10
C ARG A 47 2.31 1.99 1.98
N PHE A 48 2.86 1.98 0.76
CA PHE A 48 4.27 2.28 0.52
C PHE A 48 4.60 3.74 0.84
N ARG A 49 3.71 4.69 0.51
CA ARG A 49 3.88 6.10 0.85
C ARG A 49 3.87 6.35 2.36
N GLU A 50 2.98 5.67 3.09
CA GLU A 50 2.96 5.69 4.56
C GLU A 50 4.25 5.13 5.16
N ASP A 51 4.74 4.00 4.62
CA ASP A 51 6.00 3.41 5.05
C ASP A 51 7.17 4.38 4.81
N ALA A 52 7.25 4.98 3.62
CA ALA A 52 8.32 5.90 3.23
C ALA A 52 8.35 7.20 4.05
N ARG A 53 7.27 7.55 4.77
CA ARG A 53 7.18 8.79 5.56
C ARG A 53 8.26 8.83 6.64
N ASN A 54 8.95 9.96 6.76
CA ASN A 54 9.85 10.21 7.88
C ASN A 54 9.05 10.43 9.17
N LYS A 55 9.27 9.56 10.17
CA LYS A 55 8.50 9.55 11.43
C LYS A 55 8.57 10.87 12.19
N ASP A 56 9.73 11.51 12.14
CA ASP A 56 10.00 12.72 12.91
C ASP A 56 9.77 14.00 12.10
N TYR A 57 9.39 13.89 10.81
CA TYR A 57 9.30 15.05 9.91
C TYR A 57 8.36 16.14 10.46
N ASP A 58 7.17 15.75 10.92
CA ASP A 58 6.18 16.72 11.41
C ASP A 58 6.68 17.43 12.69
N GLU A 59 7.38 16.73 13.58
CA GLU A 59 7.97 17.31 14.78
C GLU A 59 9.11 18.28 14.42
N VAL A 60 10.03 17.86 13.54
CA VAL A 60 11.17 18.67 13.11
C VAL A 60 10.69 19.92 12.35
N LEU A 61 9.70 19.77 11.47
CA LEU A 61 9.07 20.88 10.74
C LEU A 61 8.44 21.89 11.71
N ALA A 62 7.69 21.41 12.71
CA ALA A 62 7.08 22.27 13.72
C ALA A 62 8.15 23.02 14.53
N ARG A 63 9.25 22.34 14.91
CA ARG A 63 10.37 22.94 15.62
C ARG A 63 11.05 24.04 14.79
N HIS A 64 11.38 23.76 13.52
CA HIS A 64 12.00 24.73 12.61
C HIS A 64 11.13 25.97 12.40
N LYS A 65 9.83 25.79 12.18
CA LYS A 65 8.87 26.90 12.06
C LYS A 65 8.81 27.76 13.31
N LYS A 66 8.86 27.16 14.50
CA LYS A 66 8.82 27.89 15.78
C LYS A 66 10.06 28.76 16.01
N ILE A 67 11.23 28.32 15.55
CA ILE A 67 12.52 29.00 15.75
C ILE A 67 12.95 29.85 14.53
N GLY A 68 12.16 29.87 13.47
CA GLY A 68 12.46 30.61 12.24
C GLY A 68 13.62 30.04 11.43
N TRP A 69 13.89 28.74 11.53
CA TRP A 69 14.94 28.08 10.76
C TRP A 69 14.45 27.65 9.36
N PRO A 70 15.34 27.61 8.36
CA PRO A 70 15.00 27.10 7.02
C PRO A 70 14.47 25.67 7.07
N THR A 71 13.52 25.35 6.18
CA THR A 71 12.88 24.02 6.10
C THR A 71 13.19 23.27 4.81
N ASP A 72 13.89 23.90 3.85
CA ASP A 72 14.06 23.37 2.48
C ASP A 72 14.90 22.08 2.42
N HIS A 73 15.69 21.81 3.46
CA HIS A 73 16.48 20.58 3.59
C HIS A 73 15.75 19.44 4.31
N LEU A 74 14.55 19.69 4.85
CA LEU A 74 13.79 18.67 5.55
C LEU A 74 13.19 17.71 4.53
N GLN A 75 13.55 16.44 4.65
CA GLN A 75 13.01 15.39 3.79
C GLN A 75 11.74 14.82 4.43
N GLU A 76 10.62 14.95 3.72
CA GLU A 76 9.33 14.41 4.16
C GLU A 76 9.25 12.88 4.03
N TYR A 77 9.94 12.33 3.02
CA TYR A 77 9.99 10.91 2.71
C TYR A 77 11.45 10.42 2.62
N ARG A 78 11.67 9.14 2.94
CA ARG A 78 12.99 8.49 2.86
C ARG A 78 13.40 8.09 1.45
N TYR A 79 12.40 7.85 0.60
CA TYR A 79 12.57 7.38 -0.77
C TYR A 79 11.94 8.38 -1.73
N ASP A 80 12.29 8.26 -3.01
CA ASP A 80 11.66 9.07 -4.06
C ASP A 80 10.20 8.66 -4.29
N GLU A 81 9.51 9.41 -5.15
CA GLU A 81 8.09 9.18 -5.43
C GLU A 81 7.82 7.82 -6.10
N ASN A 82 8.78 7.33 -6.89
CA ASN A 82 8.67 6.04 -7.58
C ASN A 82 8.48 4.88 -6.60
N TYR A 83 8.96 5.01 -5.35
CA TYR A 83 8.76 3.99 -4.30
C TYR A 83 7.28 3.65 -4.03
N TRP A 84 6.35 4.55 -4.37
CA TRP A 84 4.91 4.28 -4.22
C TRP A 84 4.09 4.57 -5.48
N THR A 85 4.70 4.97 -6.60
CA THR A 85 4.00 5.22 -7.88
C THR A 85 4.37 4.23 -8.98
N ASP A 86 5.54 3.60 -8.93
CA ASP A 86 5.99 2.61 -9.92
C ASP A 86 5.79 1.20 -9.35
N LEU A 87 4.56 0.69 -9.47
CA LEU A 87 4.13 -0.55 -8.83
C LEU A 87 3.83 -1.66 -9.83
N ASP A 88 4.38 -2.84 -9.57
CA ASP A 88 4.02 -4.07 -10.26
C ASP A 88 2.97 -4.83 -9.44
N VAL A 89 1.78 -5.01 -10.02
CA VAL A 89 0.64 -5.65 -9.38
C VAL A 89 0.32 -6.96 -10.09
N TYR A 90 0.41 -8.07 -9.35
CA TYR A 90 0.12 -9.42 -9.82
C TYR A 90 -1.08 -10.00 -9.07
N CYS A 91 -2.00 -10.65 -9.78
CA CYS A 91 -3.14 -11.34 -9.16
C CYS A 91 -2.70 -12.73 -8.73
N GLU A 92 -2.45 -12.90 -7.44
CA GLU A 92 -1.96 -14.15 -6.85
C GLU A 92 -3.07 -15.21 -6.78
N ALA A 93 -4.28 -14.79 -6.39
CA ALA A 93 -5.42 -15.69 -6.28
C ALA A 93 -6.73 -14.97 -6.58
N GLU A 94 -7.56 -15.60 -7.41
CA GLU A 94 -8.94 -15.14 -7.58
C GLU A 94 -9.83 -15.66 -6.46
N ASP A 95 -10.84 -14.87 -6.08
CA ASP A 95 -11.86 -15.27 -5.12
C ASP A 95 -11.33 -15.71 -3.75
N VAL A 96 -10.98 -14.72 -2.92
CA VAL A 96 -10.55 -14.92 -1.53
C VAL A 96 -11.62 -15.49 -0.60
N SER A 97 -12.79 -15.88 -1.10
CA SER A 97 -13.75 -16.69 -0.33
C SER A 97 -13.37 -18.17 -0.27
N GLN A 98 -12.41 -18.59 -1.10
CA GLN A 98 -11.85 -19.92 -1.12
C GLN A 98 -10.51 -19.94 -0.39
N GLU A 99 -10.11 -21.13 0.08
CA GLU A 99 -8.79 -21.34 0.67
C GLU A 99 -7.71 -21.22 -0.42
N PHE A 100 -6.58 -20.64 -0.05
CA PHE A 100 -5.43 -20.43 -0.93
C PHE A 100 -4.15 -20.88 -0.20
N VAL A 101 -3.25 -21.52 -0.93
CA VAL A 101 -1.91 -21.88 -0.48
C VAL A 101 -0.93 -21.38 -1.54
N SER A 102 0.04 -20.57 -1.14
CA SER A 102 1.08 -20.07 -2.04
C SER A 102 2.11 -21.14 -2.36
N ASP A 103 2.92 -20.89 -3.38
CA ASP A 103 4.06 -21.73 -3.72
C ASP A 103 5.17 -21.65 -2.65
N VAL A 104 6.03 -22.67 -2.64
CA VAL A 104 7.26 -22.70 -1.82
C VAL A 104 8.33 -21.93 -2.58
N ASN A 105 8.72 -20.76 -2.06
CA ASN A 105 9.80 -19.93 -2.60
C ASN A 105 10.95 -19.84 -1.56
N ASP A 106 12.21 -19.87 -2.03
CA ASP A 106 13.46 -19.67 -1.27
C ASP A 106 13.89 -18.19 -1.33
#